data_AF-A0A932PM86-F1
#
_entry.id   AF-A0A932PM86-F1
#
_cell.length_a   1.000
_cell.length_b   1.000
_cell.length_c   1.000
_cell.angle_alpha   90.00
_cell.angle_beta   90.00
_cell.angle_gamma   90.00
#
_symmetry.space_group_name_H-M   'P 1'
#
loop_
_entity.id
_entity.type
_entity.pdbx_description
1 polymer ?
#
loop_
_entity_poly.entity_id
_entity_poly.type
_entity_poly.pdbx_seq_one_letter_code
_entity_poly.pdbx_strand_id
1 'polypeptide(L)' 'MPAGTTCPRPPVKVVEKATVQACIAIARKVQEARRRAGDTAGSDVARLVARLMEEELLEPARQRGAMQV' A
#
# COMPACT_ATOMS: atom_id res chain seq x y z
N MET A 1 40.98 14.35 2.64
CA MET A 1 39.58 14.66 2.97
C MET A 1 38.82 13.34 3.02
N PRO A 2 38.13 12.94 4.11
CA PRO A 2 37.44 11.66 4.15
C PRO A 2 36.11 11.74 3.39
N ALA A 3 35.81 10.69 2.63
CA ALA A 3 34.60 10.55 1.85
C ALA A 3 33.38 10.49 2.77
N GLY A 4 32.40 11.36 2.54
CA GLY A 4 31.13 11.36 3.26
C GLY A 4 30.45 10.01 3.11
N THR A 5 30.20 9.36 4.24
CA THR A 5 29.38 8.15 4.34
C THR A 5 28.00 8.42 3.75
N THR A 6 27.77 7.93 2.54
CA THR A 6 26.44 7.79 1.95
C THR A 6 25.66 6.81 2.81
N CYS A 7 24.69 7.31 3.59
CA CYS A 7 23.74 6.44 4.29
C CYS A 7 23.07 5.52 3.27
N PRO A 8 23.25 4.18 3.37
CA PRO A 8 22.55 3.27 2.48
C PRO A 8 21.05 3.38 2.76
N ARG A 9 20.28 3.88 1.77
CA ARG A 9 18.82 3.81 1.83
C ARG A 9 18.43 2.34 1.97
N PRO A 10 17.54 1.98 2.92
CA PRO A 10 17.12 0.61 3.09
C PRO A 10 16.50 0.09 1.79
N PRO A 11 16.76 -1.17 1.39
CA PRO A 11 16.20 -1.72 0.18
C PRO A 11 14.67 -1.66 0.27
N VAL A 12 14.07 -1.01 -0.72
CA VAL A 12 12.61 -1.03 -0.89
C VAL A 12 12.23 -2.49 -1.10
N LYS A 13 11.55 -3.09 -0.12
CA LYS A 13 11.00 -4.44 -0.27
C LYS A 13 10.03 -4.40 -1.45
N VAL A 14 10.42 -5.03 -2.56
CA VAL A 14 9.56 -5.16 -3.75
C VAL A 14 8.48 -6.18 -3.38
N VAL A 15 7.29 -5.69 -3.04
CA VAL A 15 6.13 -6.55 -2.84
C VAL A 15 5.57 -6.88 -4.22
N GLU A 16 5.38 -8.16 -4.49
CA GLU A 16 4.77 -8.59 -5.75
C GLU A 16 3.37 -7.98 -5.91
N LYS A 17 3.07 -7.48 -7.12
CA LYS A 17 1.77 -6.89 -7.45
C LYS A 17 0.61 -7.85 -7.13
N ALA A 18 0.79 -9.14 -7.34
CA ALA A 18 -0.20 -10.17 -7.02
C ALA A 18 -0.52 -10.21 -5.51
N THR A 19 0.48 -10.08 -4.65
CA THR A 19 0.32 -10.02 -3.20
C THR A 19 -0.46 -8.78 -2.78
N VAL A 20 -0.17 -7.62 -3.37
CA VAL A 20 -0.91 -6.37 -3.11
C VAL A 20 -2.39 -6.52 -3.51
N GLN A 21 -2.64 -7.08 -4.70
CA GLN A 21 -4.00 -7.34 -5.17
C GLN A 21 -4.77 -8.32 -4.26
N ALA A 22 -4.10 -9.36 -3.77
CA ALA A 22 -4.69 -10.29 -2.80
C ALA A 22 -5.04 -9.58 -1.48
N CYS A 23 -4.17 -8.73 -0.96
CA CYS A 23 -4.43 -7.95 0.26
C CYS A 23 -5.63 -7.00 0.09
N ILE A 24 -5.73 -6.30 -1.05
CA ILE A 24 -6.87 -5.43 -1.35
C ILE A 24 -8.16 -6.25 -1.43
N ALA A 25 -8.13 -7.42 -2.08
CA ALA A 25 -9.29 -8.30 -2.17
C ALA A 25 -9.75 -8.78 -0.78
N ILE A 26 -8.81 -9.10 0.11
CA ILE A 26 -9.11 -9.47 1.51
C ILE A 26 -9.72 -8.28 2.25
N ALA A 27 -9.13 -7.08 2.16
CA ALA A 27 -9.66 -5.88 2.82
C ALA A 27 -11.10 -5.56 2.37
N ARG A 28 -11.40 -5.70 1.08
CA ARG A 28 -12.76 -5.54 0.54
C ARG A 28 -13.74 -6.60 1.07
N LYS A 29 -13.30 -7.87 1.19
CA LYS A 29 -14.12 -8.94 1.79
C LYS A 29 -14.39 -8.67 3.27
N VAL A 30 -13.40 -8.16 4.02
CA VAL A 30 -13.56 -7.77 5.42
C VAL A 30 -14.52 -6.59 5.56
N GLN A 31 -14.42 -5.58 4.68
CA GLN A 31 -15.37 -4.47 4.63
C GLN A 31 -16.80 -4.99 4.47
N GLU A 32 -17.03 -5.89 3.51
CA GLU A 32 -18.37 -6.43 3.25
C GLU A 32 -18.89 -7.28 4.41
N ALA A 33 -18.04 -8.13 5.01
CA ALA A 33 -18.40 -8.94 6.17
C ALA A 33 -18.79 -8.06 7.37
N ARG A 34 -18.02 -7.01 7.66
CA ARG A 34 -18.30 -6.07 8.76
C ARG A 34 -19.57 -5.25 8.51
N ARG A 35 -19.78 -4.79 7.28
CA ARG A 35 -21.02 -4.12 6.88
C ARG A 35 -22.24 -5.01 7.09
N ARG A 36 -22.17 -6.30 6.73
CA ARG A 36 -23.24 -7.27 6.96
C ARG A 36 -23.49 -7.55 8.45
N ALA A 37 -22.45 -7.44 9.28
CA ALA A 37 -22.55 -7.55 10.73
C ALA A 37 -23.05 -6.26 11.41
N GLY A 38 -23.33 -5.18 10.67
CA GLY A 38 -23.73 -3.89 11.23
C GLY A 38 -22.57 -3.06 11.81
N ASP A 39 -21.33 -3.51 11.67
CA ASP A 39 -20.12 -2.79 12.07
C ASP A 39 -19.69 -1.81 10.98
N THR A 40 -20.32 -0.63 10.99
CA THR A 40 -20.05 0.45 10.02
C THR A 40 -18.64 1.02 10.18
N ALA A 41 -18.19 1.23 11.42
CA ALA A 41 -16.86 1.75 11.72
C ALA A 41 -15.75 0.82 11.21
N GLY A 42 -15.86 -0.48 11.48
CA GLY A 42 -14.89 -1.45 10.99
C GLY A 42 -14.96 -1.66 9.47
N SER A 43 -16.13 -1.51 8.86
CA SER A 43 -16.26 -1.45 7.39
C SER A 43 -15.50 -0.26 6.80
N ASP A 44 -15.65 0.94 7.38
CA ASP A 44 -14.98 2.13 6.87
C ASP A 44 -13.46 2.07 7.04
N VAL A 45 -12.97 1.50 8.15
CA VAL A 45 -11.54 1.20 8.34
C VAL A 45 -11.03 0.25 7.26
N ALA A 46 -11.73 -0.85 6.99
CA ALA A 46 -11.33 -1.80 5.95
C ALA A 46 -11.32 -1.18 4.55
N ARG A 47 -12.26 -0.26 4.27
CA ARG A 47 -12.29 0.53 3.02
C ARG A 47 -11.08 1.46 2.93
N LEU A 48 -10.74 2.16 4.01
CA LEU A 48 -9.59 3.06 4.06
C LEU A 48 -8.29 2.30 3.80
N VAL A 49 -8.11 1.14 4.43
CA VAL A 49 -6.95 0.27 4.23
C VAL A 49 -6.82 -0.14 2.76
N ALA A 50 -7.92 -0.56 2.12
CA ALA A 50 -7.90 -0.92 0.70
C ALA A 50 -7.47 0.26 -0.20
N ARG A 51 -7.96 1.47 0.08
CA ARG A 51 -7.58 2.69 -0.67
C ARG A 51 -6.12 3.05 -0.50
N LEU A 52 -5.62 3.06 0.74
CA LEU A 52 -4.22 3.37 1.02
C LEU A 52 -3.28 2.37 0.33
N MET A 53 -3.64 1.08 0.30
CA MET A 53 -2.85 0.08 -0.44
C MET A 53 -2.89 0.30 -1.96
N GLU A 54 -4.01 0.75 -2.52
CA GLU A 54 -4.09 1.13 -3.94
C GLU A 54 -3.20 2.35 -4.24
N GLU A 55 -3.27 3.39 -3.42
CA GLU A 55 -2.51 4.63 -3.58
C GLU A 55 -0.99 4.43 -3.36
N GLU A 56 -0.59 3.68 -2.34
CA GLU A 56 0.82 3.51 -1.96
C GLU A 56 1.54 2.37 -2.70
N LEU A 57 0.82 1.43 -3.32
CA LEU A 57 1.44 0.24 -3.92
C LEU A 57 1.07 0.01 -5.38
N LEU A 58 -0.07 0.53 -5.87
CA LEU A 58 -0.46 0.41 -7.29
C LEU A 58 -0.27 1.71 -8.07
N GLU A 59 -0.54 2.88 -7.46
CA GLU A 59 -0.31 4.22 -8.04
C GLU A 59 1.12 4.82 -7.95
N PRO A 60 2.11 4.32 -7.16
CA PRO A 60 3.47 4.90 -7.12
C PRO A 60 4.24 4.80 -8.44
N ALA A 61 3.74 4.00 -9.39
CA ALA A 61 4.29 3.87 -10.73
C ALA A 61 4.40 5.23 -11.46
N ARG A 62 3.62 6.25 -11.04
CA ARG A 62 3.68 7.59 -11.64
C ARG A 62 4.68 8.55 -11.00
N GLN A 63 5.06 8.35 -9.73
CA GLN A 63 6.00 9.26 -9.03
C GLN A 63 7.45 8.75 -8.99
N ARG A 64 7.70 7.44 -9.16
CA ARG A 64 9.07 6.91 -9.28
C ARG A 64 9.69 7.04 -10.69
N GLY A 65 8.91 7.43 -11.69
CA GLY A 65 9.41 7.80 -13.03
C GLY A 65 9.77 9.28 -13.18
N ALA A 66 9.39 10.15 -12.24
CA ALA A 66 9.58 11.60 -12.35
C ALA A 66 10.81 12.13 -11.57
N MET A 67 11.69 11.24 -11.09
CA MET A 67 12.92 11.61 -10.40
C MET A 67 14.13 10.84 -10.95
N GLN A 68 14.13 10.64 -12.28
CA GLN A 68 15.30 10.31 -13.09
C GLN A 68 15.22 11.12 -14.39
N VAL A 69 15.60 12.39 -14.32
CA VAL A 69 16.18 13.17 -15.42
C VAL A 69 17.04 14.27 -14.81
#